data_AF-A0A1Q9D0G2-F1
#
_entry.id   AF-A0A1Q9D0G2-F1
#
_cell.length_a   1.000
_cell.length_b   1.000
_cell.length_c   1.000
_cell.angle_alpha   90.00
_cell.angle_beta   90.00
_cell.angle_gamma   90.00
#
_symmetry.space_group_name_H-M   'P 1'
#
loop_
_entity.id
_entity.type
_entity.pdbx_description
1 polymer ?
#
loop_
_entity_poly.entity_id
_entity_poly.type
_entity_poly.pdbx_seq_one_letter_code
_entity_poly.pdbx_strand_id
1 'polypeptide(L)' 'MAGAVASRMLYFTGSAALGVKMRLKAIELGLTLSEYGLENRKTGEKVKASCEQDIFSALGMSYLEPNER' A
#
# COMPACT_ATOMS: atom_id res chain seq x y z
N MET A 1 11.63 -10.19 -3.06
CA MET A 1 11.77 -8.89 -2.36
C MET A 1 11.12 -7.74 -3.14
N ALA A 2 9.92 -7.90 -3.71
CA ALA A 2 9.32 -6.89 -4.60
C ALA A 2 8.39 -5.89 -3.88
N GLY A 3 7.70 -6.31 -2.81
CA GLY A 3 6.68 -5.47 -2.13
C GLY A 3 7.22 -4.27 -1.35
N ALA A 4 8.45 -4.34 -0.86
CA ALA A 4 9.05 -3.26 -0.08
C ALA A 4 9.32 -2.01 -0.94
N VAL A 5 9.76 -2.19 -2.19
CA VAL A 5 10.10 -1.08 -3.09
C VAL A 5 8.87 -0.27 -3.47
N ALA A 6 7.77 -0.95 -3.81
CA ALA A 6 6.50 -0.30 -4.15
C ALA A 6 5.93 0.53 -2.98
N SER A 7 5.95 0.00 -1.77
CA SER A 7 5.45 0.74 -0.59
C SER A 7 6.33 1.93 -0.20
N ARG A 8 7.64 1.84 -0.44
CA ARG A 8 8.59 2.91 -0.19
C ARG A 8 8.40 4.07 -1.16
N MET A 9 8.09 3.80 -2.43
CA MET A 9 7.75 4.85 -3.40
C MET A 9 6.49 5.60 -2.99
N LEU A 10 5.45 4.91 -2.54
CA LEU A 10 4.23 5.56 -2.01
C LEU A 10 4.53 6.43 -0.79
N TYR A 11 5.46 6.01 0.06
CA TYR A 11 5.85 6.77 1.25
C TYR A 11 6.56 8.09 0.89
N PHE A 12 7.33 8.10 -0.20
CA PHE A 12 8.06 9.29 -0.64
C PHE A 12 7.30 10.17 -1.64
N THR A 13 6.39 9.59 -2.42
CA THR A 13 5.65 10.29 -3.50
C THR A 13 4.20 10.58 -3.16
N GLY A 14 3.65 9.97 -2.11
CA GLY A 14 2.27 10.19 -1.67
C GLY A 14 2.13 11.38 -0.72
N SER A 15 0.96 12.02 -0.75
CA SER A 15 0.58 12.99 0.28
C SER A 15 0.34 12.29 1.63
N ALA A 16 0.56 13.00 2.74
CA ALA A 16 0.28 12.47 4.08
C ALA A 16 -1.18 12.00 4.22
N ALA A 17 -2.11 12.71 3.57
CA ALA A 17 -3.53 12.36 3.53
C ALA A 17 -3.79 11.04 2.78
N LEU A 18 -3.16 10.85 1.61
CA LEU A 18 -3.27 9.59 0.85
C LEU A 18 -2.74 8.41 1.66
N GLY A 19 -1.58 8.57 2.31
CA GLY A 19 -1.00 7.53 3.17
C GLY A 19 -1.93 7.11 4.31
N VAL A 20 -2.58 8.07 4.96
CA VAL A 20 -3.60 7.79 6.00
C VAL A 20 -4.78 7.02 5.41
N LYS A 21 -5.32 7.45 4.27
CA LYS A 21 -6.46 6.78 3.60
C LYS A 21 -6.12 5.34 3.22
N MET A 22 -4.94 5.10 2.65
CA MET A 22 -4.49 3.75 2.28
C MET A 22 -4.30 2.85 3.51
N ARG A 23 -3.76 3.37 4.61
CA ARG A 23 -3.60 2.63 5.86
C ARG A 23 -4.95 2.28 6.50
N LEU A 24 -5.90 3.21 6.52
CA LEU A 24 -7.26 2.94 6.99
C LEU A 24 -7.90 1.82 6.15
N LYS A 25 -7.73 1.87 4.82
CA LYS A 25 -8.26 0.84 3.93
C LYS A 25 -7.61 -0.52 4.16
N ALA A 26 -6.30 -0.56 4.40
CA ALA A 26 -5.59 -1.78 4.76
C ALA A 26 -6.17 -2.40 6.04
N ILE A 27 -6.41 -1.58 7.07
CA ILE A 27 -6.97 -2.03 8.35
C ILE A 27 -8.37 -2.63 8.16
N GLU A 28 -9.24 -2.01 7.35
CA GLU A 28 -10.58 -2.55 7.02
C GLU A 28 -10.50 -3.95 6.38
N LEU A 29 -9.44 -4.22 5.61
CA LEU A 29 -9.20 -5.49 4.93
C LEU A 29 -8.44 -6.52 5.79
N GLY A 30 -8.12 -6.19 7.05
CA GLY A 30 -7.30 -7.04 7.92
C GLY A 30 -5.82 -7.08 7.50
N LEU A 31 -5.37 -6.07 6.78
CA LEU A 31 -4.00 -5.90 6.31
C LEU A 31 -3.31 -4.75 7.07
N THR A 32 -1.99 -4.72 6.99
CA THR A 32 -1.14 -3.64 7.49
C THR A 32 -0.29 -3.12 6.34
N LEU A 33 -0.36 -1.82 6.07
CA LEU A 33 0.50 -1.14 5.10
C LEU A 33 1.62 -0.37 5.82
N SER A 34 2.86 -0.70 5.52
CA SER A 34 4.08 -0.05 6.04
C SER A 34 5.05 0.29 4.91
N GLU A 35 6.19 0.93 5.21
CA GLU A 35 7.29 1.12 4.24
C GLU A 35 7.97 -0.18 3.78
N TYR A 36 7.59 -1.33 4.36
CA TYR A 36 8.11 -2.65 4.00
C TYR A 36 7.15 -3.48 3.13
N GLY A 37 5.94 -2.96 2.88
CA GLY A 37 4.92 -3.59 2.06
C GLY A 37 3.56 -3.68 2.74
N LEU A 38 2.69 -4.47 2.10
CA LEU A 38 1.36 -4.82 2.60
C LEU A 38 1.41 -6.24 3.17
N GLU A 39 0.92 -6.42 4.39
CA GLU A 39 1.01 -7.67 5.14
C GLU A 39 -0.35 -8.07 5.71
N ASN A 40 -0.65 -9.37 5.74
CA ASN A 40 -1.83 -9.88 6.41
C ASN A 40 -1.62 -9.82 7.94
N ARG A 41 -2.49 -9.12 8.65
CA ARG A 41 -2.35 -8.92 10.10
C ARG A 41 -2.51 -10.20 10.93
N LYS A 42 -3.21 -11.20 10.40
CA LYS A 42 -3.46 -12.48 11.07
C LYS A 42 -2.35 -13.50 10.81
N THR A 43 -1.89 -13.61 9.57
CA THR A 43 -0.91 -14.63 9.17
C THR A 43 0.53 -14.12 9.14
N GLY A 44 0.73 -12.79 9.10
CA GLY A 44 2.04 -12.17 8.90
C GLY A 44 2.56 -12.30 7.48
N GLU A 45 1.78 -12.86 6.56
CA GLU A 45 2.21 -13.08 5.17
C GLU A 45 2.22 -11.77 4.39
N LYS A 46 3.31 -11.54 3.65
CA LYS A 46 3.43 -10.40 2.74
C LYS A 46 2.56 -10.62 1.51
N VAL A 47 1.72 -9.64 1.22
CA VAL A 47 1.01 -9.55 -0.06
C VAL A 47 2.05 -9.27 -1.14
N LYS A 48 2.05 -10.09 -2.19
CA LYS A 48 2.91 -9.88 -3.35
C LYS A 48 2.45 -8.62 -4.08
N ALA A 49 3.24 -7.57 -3.97
CA ALA A 49 3.14 -6.38 -4.79
C ALA A 49 4.50 -6.14 -5.45
N SER A 50 4.52 -5.79 -6.73
CA SER A 50 5.73 -5.48 -7.49
C SER A 50 5.77 -4.01 -7.92
N CYS A 51 4.61 -3.35 -7.97
CA CYS A 51 4.46 -1.92 -8.22
C CYS A 51 3.38 -1.30 -7.31
N GLU A 52 3.22 0.02 -7.40
CA GLU A 52 2.23 0.75 -6.62
C GLU A 52 0.80 0.34 -7.00
N GLN A 53 0.53 0.08 -8.29
CA GLN A 53 -0.77 -0.37 -8.80
C GLN A 53 -1.24 -1.66 -8.12
N ASP A 54 -0.33 -2.57 -7.79
CA ASP A 54 -0.64 -3.81 -7.06
C ASP A 54 -1.12 -3.50 -5.64
N ILE A 55 -0.52 -2.50 -4.98
CA ILE A 55 -0.93 -2.06 -3.63
C ILE A 55 -2.32 -1.43 -3.71
N PHE A 56 -2.57 -0.55 -4.67
CA PHE A 56 -3.90 0.04 -4.87
C PHE A 56 -4.96 -1.03 -5.14
N SER A 57 -4.65 -2.00 -6.00
CA SER A 57 -5.54 -3.13 -6.31
C SER A 57 -5.81 -4.00 -5.08
N ALA A 58 -4.78 -4.33 -4.30
CA ALA A 58 -4.93 -5.11 -3.06
C ALA A 58 -5.77 -4.38 -1.99
N LEU A 59 -5.80 -3.04 -2.04
CA LEU A 59 -6.63 -2.20 -1.17
C LEU A 59 -8.03 -1.92 -1.75
N GLY A 60 -8.33 -2.39 -2.97
CA GLY A 60 -9.58 -2.08 -3.66
C GLY A 60 -9.75 -0.59 -3.96
N MET A 61 -8.66 0.12 -4.20
CA MET A 61 -8.63 1.55 -4.51
C MET A 61 -8.29 1.77 -5.99
N SER A 62 -8.89 2.79 -6.60
CA SER A 62 -8.44 3.27 -7.91
C SER A 62 -7.02 3.81 -7.79
N TYR A 63 -6.14 3.36 -8.68
CA TYR A 63 -4.77 3.87 -8.76
C TYR A 63 -4.79 5.36 -9.11
N LEU A 64 -3.98 6.14 -8.40
CA LEU A 64 -3.78 7.57 -8.65
C LEU A 64 -2.35 7.77 -9.15
N GLU A 65 -2.19 8.46 -10.28
CA GLU A 65 -0.87 8.80 -10.80
C GLU A 65 -0.16 9.80 -9.86
N PRO A 66 1.18 9.85 -9.81
CA PRO A 66 1.92 10.72 -8.90
C PRO A 66 1.52 12.20 -8.92
N ASN A 67 1.06 12.71 -10.07
CA ASN A 67 0.58 14.08 -10.25
C ASN A 67 -0.86 14.33 -9.74
N GLU A 68 -1.58 13.29 -9.31
CA GLU A 68 -2.97 13.34 -8.84
C GLU A 68 -3.10 13.02 -7.33
N ARG A 69 -1.98 12.84 -6.62
CA ARG A 69 -1.89 12.37 -5.21
C ARG A 69 -1.88 13.47 -4.15
#